data_AF-A0A1Y1XK85-F1
#
_entry.id   AF-A0A1Y1XK85-F1
#
_cell.length_a   1.000
_cell.length_b   1.000
_cell.length_c   1.000
_cell.angle_alpha   90.00
_cell.angle_beta   90.00
_cell.angle_gamma   90.00
#
_symmetry.space_group_name_H-M   'P 1'
#
loop_
_entity.id
_entity.type
_entity.pdbx_description
1 polymer ?
#
loop_
_entity_poly.entity_id
_entity_poly.type
_entity_poly.pdbx_seq_one_letter_code
_entity_poly.pdbx_strand_id
1 'polypeptide(L)'
;MDLVKEKNTALFYEELEKESCDVELLYNLSLDGIRLYRPLYRYKKIRHHDYVVDISLMNKQYFKIYNDSQFKRLIQAFKKLEEEGKDKDKYIRLILLNEYIINKIVNDNNYFNVFKYSYELSNIPLYYLFKYKYISYKILDYFKYDRMPYYLIIYIVFINAFYFKENINLMNINKYLGKYYFSSQLKYEFERDIKALEYIIINVRNYIKDDYCYRDFRTGPFYPFNLLKKVSSKIFKPNILYFKHPDKNIEDLFNSICGDSILCLLHSEDSICRVERRFSDMFSRYDIPYDVNNFTIVNFDEYKLKRNKIEEDRLKNCYIKENELWFGNKDLFNINFELKKQYLEYDNRENDPTIDNNYFYTIIIRCCVIGSLIYNKKSKFIISILTELLKKYVPLTYNPQENILRFDPIRKCMDDYDDGYEEWVEDYDEIFYRTLVTTSNENFNKLFRINYGINIDSI
;
A
#
# COMPACT_ATOMS: atom_id res chain seq x y z
N MET A 1 18.85 24.49 1.33
CA MET A 1 18.99 23.33 2.24
C MET A 1 18.39 23.69 3.58
N ASP A 2 17.37 22.93 4.01
CA ASP A 2 16.62 23.18 5.25
C ASP A 2 17.47 22.94 6.52
N LEU A 3 18.24 23.95 6.92
CA LEU A 3 19.08 23.91 8.12
C LEU A 3 18.24 23.76 9.40
N VAL A 4 16.99 24.23 9.39
CA VAL A 4 16.09 24.15 10.55
C VAL A 4 15.65 22.71 10.77
N LYS A 5 15.13 22.04 9.73
CA LYS A 5 14.70 20.64 9.82
C LYS A 5 15.84 19.68 10.10
N GLU A 6 17.03 19.93 9.58
CA GLU A 6 18.25 19.18 9.95
C GLU A 6 18.55 19.32 11.45
N LYS A 7 18.54 20.56 11.98
CA LYS A 7 18.76 20.84 13.40
C LYS A 7 17.68 20.21 14.29
N ASN A 8 16.40 20.36 13.93
CA ASN A 8 15.29 19.76 14.66
C ASN A 8 15.37 18.24 14.65
N THR A 9 15.76 17.63 13.52
CA THR A 9 15.97 16.18 13.44
C THR A 9 17.10 15.73 14.37
N ALA A 10 18.21 16.46 14.42
CA ALA A 10 19.31 16.15 15.33
C ALA A 10 18.88 16.22 16.79
N LEU A 11 18.22 17.31 17.20
CA LEU A 11 17.66 17.48 18.55
C LEU A 11 16.64 16.40 18.90
N PHE A 12 15.79 16.02 17.95
CA PHE A 12 14.79 14.97 18.14
C PHE A 12 15.45 13.63 18.47
N TYR A 13 16.48 13.23 17.71
CA TYR A 13 17.18 11.98 17.97
C TYR A 13 18.05 12.02 19.23
N GLU A 14 18.65 13.17 19.55
CA GLU A 14 19.37 13.38 20.82
C GLU A 14 18.43 13.16 22.01
N GLU A 15 17.28 13.82 22.02
CA GLU A 15 16.25 13.68 23.07
C GLU A 15 15.73 12.24 23.15
N LEU A 16 15.46 11.60 22.02
CA LEU A 16 14.97 10.22 21.96
C LEU A 16 15.98 9.21 22.56
N GLU A 17 17.27 9.54 22.56
CA GLU A 17 18.34 8.71 23.12
C GLU A 17 18.56 8.93 24.63
N LYS A 18 18.13 10.06 25.21
CA LYS A 18 18.24 10.38 26.65
C LYS A 18 17.49 9.41 27.55
N GLU A 19 18.01 9.13 28.75
CA GLU A 19 17.40 8.20 29.71
C GLU A 19 15.97 8.60 30.09
N SER A 20 15.78 9.86 30.51
CA SER A 20 14.49 10.53 30.63
C SER A 20 14.18 11.28 29.33
N CYS A 21 13.22 10.78 28.57
CA CYS A 21 12.80 11.35 27.29
C CYS A 21 11.61 12.30 27.50
N ASP A 22 11.77 13.56 27.13
CA ASP A 22 10.71 14.56 27.06
C ASP A 22 9.88 14.37 25.78
N VAL A 23 8.74 13.71 25.92
CA VAL A 23 7.86 13.36 24.80
C VAL A 23 7.12 14.59 24.25
N GLU A 24 6.90 15.63 25.06
CA GLU A 24 6.32 16.91 24.60
C GLU A 24 7.30 17.65 23.71
N LEU A 25 8.59 17.70 24.09
CA LEU A 25 9.62 18.26 23.24
C LEU A 25 9.70 17.53 21.90
N LEU A 26 9.66 16.19 21.88
CA LEU A 26 9.66 15.40 20.64
C LEU A 26 8.46 15.73 19.75
N TYR A 27 7.27 15.90 20.35
CA TYR A 27 6.06 16.28 19.63
C TYR A 27 6.18 17.68 19.02
N ASN A 28 6.63 18.67 19.79
CA ASN A 28 6.84 20.04 19.31
C ASN A 28 7.87 20.13 18.20
N LEU A 29 9.02 19.44 18.34
CA LEU A 29 10.01 19.34 17.26
C LEU A 29 9.40 18.73 15.99
N SER A 30 8.51 17.75 16.13
CA SER A 30 7.83 17.13 14.99
C SER A 30 6.87 18.08 14.27
N LEU A 31 6.17 18.94 15.02
CA LEU A 31 5.34 20.01 14.46
C LEU A 31 6.17 21.04 13.69
N ASP A 32 7.34 21.39 14.22
CA ASP A 32 8.30 22.30 13.58
C ASP A 32 9.04 21.64 12.39
N GLY A 33 8.78 20.36 12.14
CA GLY A 33 9.31 19.60 11.01
C GLY A 33 10.61 18.86 11.34
N ILE A 34 10.60 17.53 11.12
CA ILE A 34 11.77 16.65 11.22
C ILE A 34 11.85 15.67 10.04
N ARG A 35 12.95 14.92 9.96
CA ARG A 35 13.13 13.75 9.10
C ARG A 35 13.15 12.49 9.97
N LEU A 36 11.98 11.91 10.25
CA LEU A 36 11.87 10.70 11.06
C LEU A 36 12.20 9.45 10.22
N TYR A 37 13.44 8.98 10.30
CA TYR A 37 13.94 7.83 9.52
C TYR A 37 14.01 6.50 10.31
N ARG A 38 13.51 6.48 11.55
CA ARG A 38 13.39 5.27 12.39
C ARG A 38 12.00 5.22 13.03
N PRO A 39 11.27 4.10 12.90
CA PRO A 39 9.98 3.92 13.56
C PRO A 39 10.06 4.05 15.09
N LEU A 40 9.20 4.87 15.68
CA LEU A 40 9.18 5.15 17.12
C LEU A 40 8.82 3.93 17.98
N TYR A 41 8.08 2.97 17.42
CA TYR A 41 7.70 1.74 18.14
C TYR A 41 8.93 0.90 18.59
N ARG A 42 10.12 1.16 18.02
CA ARG A 42 11.37 0.50 18.41
C ARG A 42 11.99 1.06 19.70
N TYR A 43 11.58 2.26 20.11
CA TYR A 43 12.15 2.97 21.24
C TYR A 43 11.32 2.71 22.49
N LYS A 44 11.86 1.93 23.44
CA LYS A 44 11.14 1.51 24.66
C LYS A 44 10.52 2.68 25.43
N LYS A 45 11.20 3.84 25.43
CA LYS A 45 10.84 5.06 26.17
C LYS A 45 9.55 5.72 25.67
N ILE A 46 9.28 5.66 24.36
CA ILE A 46 8.12 6.33 23.75
C ILE A 46 7.12 5.36 23.13
N ARG A 47 7.47 4.10 22.84
CA ARG A 47 6.62 3.19 22.03
C ARG A 47 5.19 2.98 22.54
N HIS A 48 4.92 3.25 23.81
CA HIS A 48 3.58 3.14 24.42
C HIS A 48 2.89 4.50 24.63
N HIS A 49 3.58 5.62 24.37
CA HIS A 49 3.01 6.95 24.43
C HIS A 49 2.05 7.18 23.25
N ASP A 50 1.02 7.99 23.46
CA ASP A 50 -0.02 8.25 22.46
C ASP A 50 0.48 9.10 21.28
N TYR A 51 1.33 10.10 21.52
CA TYR A 51 2.02 10.91 20.50
C TYR A 51 2.82 10.11 19.48
N VAL A 52 3.14 8.83 19.73
CA VAL A 52 3.73 7.97 18.68
C VAL A 52 2.87 7.97 17.43
N VAL A 53 1.54 7.93 17.59
CA VAL A 53 0.61 7.92 16.46
C VAL A 53 0.71 9.23 15.68
N ASP A 54 0.62 10.36 16.38
CA ASP A 54 0.62 11.68 15.76
C ASP A 54 1.97 11.95 15.07
N ILE A 55 3.08 11.74 15.78
CA ILE A 55 4.43 11.96 15.23
C ILE A 55 4.69 11.06 14.03
N SER A 56 4.28 9.79 14.08
CA SER A 56 4.42 8.86 12.95
C SER A 56 3.58 9.27 11.74
N LEU A 57 2.34 9.73 11.94
CA LEU A 57 1.48 10.18 10.83
C LEU A 57 2.02 11.48 10.19
N MET A 58 2.39 12.47 11.00
CA MET A 58 2.98 13.74 10.53
C MET A 58 4.24 13.50 9.68
N ASN A 59 5.08 12.56 10.12
CA ASN A 59 6.34 12.25 9.45
C ASN A 59 6.26 11.05 8.49
N LYS A 60 5.05 10.56 8.19
CA LYS A 60 4.77 9.44 7.28
C LYS A 60 5.63 8.18 7.59
N GLN A 61 5.79 7.82 8.86
CA GLN A 61 6.62 6.70 9.31
C GLN A 61 5.76 5.53 9.81
N TYR A 62 6.26 4.29 9.67
CA TYR A 62 5.59 3.08 10.16
C TYR A 62 5.41 3.09 11.69
N PHE A 63 4.30 2.55 12.18
CA PHE A 63 4.01 2.45 13.61
C PHE A 63 3.15 1.24 13.99
N LYS A 64 3.09 0.95 15.30
CA LYS A 64 2.28 -0.10 15.91
C LYS A 64 1.40 0.53 17.00
N ILE A 65 0.22 -0.04 17.20
CA ILE A 65 -0.68 0.33 18.30
C ILE A 65 -0.56 -0.72 19.40
N TYR A 66 -0.33 -0.29 20.63
CA TYR A 66 -0.15 -1.17 21.80
C TYR A 66 -1.19 -0.95 22.90
N ASN A 67 -1.92 0.15 22.87
CA ASN A 67 -2.88 0.49 23.91
C ASN A 67 -4.05 1.33 23.38
N ASP A 68 -5.05 1.52 24.24
CA ASP A 68 -6.28 2.23 23.94
C ASP A 68 -6.08 3.73 23.70
N SER A 69 -5.09 4.34 24.35
CA SER A 69 -4.80 5.77 24.14
C SER A 69 -4.33 6.01 22.71
N GLN A 70 -3.35 5.21 22.25
CA GLN A 70 -2.88 5.22 20.87
C GLN A 70 -4.01 4.92 19.87
N PHE A 71 -4.86 3.93 20.15
CA PHE A 71 -5.99 3.62 19.28
C PHE A 71 -6.97 4.80 19.16
N LYS A 72 -7.33 5.45 20.27
CA LYS A 72 -8.22 6.63 20.26
C LYS A 72 -7.63 7.78 19.44
N ARG A 73 -6.33 8.06 19.59
CA ARG A 73 -5.63 9.06 18.77
C ARG A 73 -5.66 8.73 17.29
N LEU A 74 -5.42 7.47 16.93
CA LEU A 74 -5.50 7.02 15.54
C LEU A 74 -6.89 7.26 14.93
N ILE A 75 -7.96 6.93 15.67
CA ILE A 75 -9.33 7.18 15.24
C ILE A 75 -9.59 8.68 15.02
N GLN A 76 -9.14 9.53 15.94
CA GLN A 76 -9.28 10.99 15.82
C GLN A 76 -8.53 11.52 14.60
N ALA A 77 -7.27 11.10 14.41
CA ALA A 77 -6.45 11.51 13.27
C ALA A 77 -7.11 11.11 11.94
N PHE A 78 -7.65 9.90 11.84
CA PHE A 78 -8.26 9.42 10.60
C PHE A 78 -9.61 10.07 10.30
N LYS A 79 -10.39 10.44 11.32
CA LYS A 79 -11.60 11.27 11.12
C LYS A 79 -11.24 12.64 10.57
N LYS A 80 -10.24 13.29 11.15
CA LYS A 80 -9.73 14.58 10.66
C LYS A 80 -9.26 14.51 9.20
N LEU A 81 -8.54 13.45 8.82
CA LEU A 81 -8.13 13.24 7.43
C LEU A 81 -9.33 13.10 6.48
N GLU A 82 -10.42 12.47 6.92
CA GLU A 82 -11.67 12.37 6.14
C GLU A 82 -12.33 13.72 5.93
N GLU A 83 -12.46 14.50 7.01
CA GLU A 83 -13.04 15.84 7.01
C GLU A 83 -12.25 16.79 6.10
N GLU A 84 -10.93 16.59 6.01
CA GLU A 84 -10.03 17.34 5.11
C GLU A 84 -10.01 16.80 3.67
N GLY A 85 -10.79 15.76 3.35
CA GLY A 85 -10.81 15.15 2.01
C GLY A 85 -9.50 14.47 1.60
N LYS A 86 -8.65 14.10 2.57
CA LYS A 86 -7.34 13.48 2.31
C LYS A 86 -7.50 11.97 2.11
N ASP A 87 -6.75 11.46 1.15
CA ASP A 87 -6.66 10.02 0.88
C ASP A 87 -6.04 9.25 2.05
N LYS A 88 -6.89 8.48 2.75
CA LYS A 88 -6.51 7.66 3.91
C LYS A 88 -5.69 6.43 3.54
N ASP A 89 -5.81 5.92 2.32
CA ASP A 89 -5.12 4.70 1.90
C ASP A 89 -3.59 4.88 1.97
N LYS A 90 -3.11 6.11 1.79
CA LYS A 90 -1.68 6.46 1.96
C LYS A 90 -1.20 6.31 3.40
N TYR A 91 -2.08 6.53 4.38
CA TYR A 91 -1.74 6.47 5.80
C TYR A 91 -2.01 5.10 6.41
N ILE A 92 -3.03 4.38 5.92
CA ILE A 92 -3.39 3.07 6.47
C ILE A 92 -2.25 2.05 6.28
N ARG A 93 -1.48 2.16 5.19
CA ARG A 93 -0.27 1.36 4.93
C ARG A 93 0.90 1.65 5.88
N LEU A 94 0.84 2.70 6.70
CA LEU A 94 1.86 2.96 7.72
C LEU A 94 1.61 2.14 9.00
N ILE A 95 0.39 1.61 9.16
CA ILE A 95 0.01 0.84 10.32
C ILE A 95 0.50 -0.60 10.15
N LEU A 96 1.42 -1.01 11.02
CA LEU A 96 1.82 -2.40 11.15
C LEU A 96 0.75 -3.12 11.97
N LEU A 97 -0.14 -3.85 11.28
CA LEU A 97 -1.29 -4.55 11.85
C LEU A 97 -0.87 -5.68 12.80
N ASN A 98 -0.54 -5.32 14.05
CA ASN A 98 -0.25 -6.27 15.11
C ASN A 98 -1.55 -6.85 15.71
N GLU A 99 -1.42 -7.88 16.53
CA GLU A 99 -2.58 -8.56 17.14
C GLU A 99 -3.45 -7.59 17.95
N TYR A 100 -2.84 -6.64 18.67
CA TYR A 100 -3.56 -5.65 19.46
C TYR A 100 -4.56 -4.84 18.63
N ILE A 101 -4.11 -4.23 17.53
CA ILE A 101 -5.00 -3.37 16.74
C ILE A 101 -6.09 -4.20 16.05
N ILE A 102 -5.76 -5.39 15.55
CA ILE A 102 -6.75 -6.28 14.94
C ILE A 102 -7.80 -6.69 15.99
N ASN A 103 -7.37 -7.09 17.19
CA ASN A 103 -8.28 -7.41 18.30
C ASN A 103 -9.20 -6.23 18.63
N LYS A 104 -8.65 -5.01 18.69
CA LYS A 104 -9.42 -3.81 19.00
C LYS A 104 -10.47 -3.54 17.93
N ILE A 105 -10.10 -3.56 16.65
CA ILE A 105 -11.01 -3.27 15.54
C ILE A 105 -12.09 -4.35 15.39
N VAL A 106 -11.73 -5.63 15.54
CA VAL A 106 -12.68 -6.74 15.43
C VAL A 106 -13.77 -6.65 16.50
N ASN A 107 -13.40 -6.26 17.73
CA ASN A 107 -14.34 -6.18 18.85
C ASN A 107 -15.04 -4.81 18.97
N ASP A 108 -14.60 -3.79 18.23
CA ASP A 108 -15.16 -2.44 18.27
C ASP A 108 -16.05 -2.15 17.05
N ASN A 109 -17.36 -2.28 17.26
CA ASN A 109 -18.38 -2.06 16.24
C ASN A 109 -18.63 -0.57 15.93
N ASN A 110 -17.99 0.37 16.62
CA ASN A 110 -18.21 1.81 16.41
C ASN A 110 -17.16 2.42 15.48
N TYR A 111 -15.95 1.87 15.44
CA TYR A 111 -14.83 2.48 14.72
C TYR A 111 -14.32 1.65 13.53
N PHE A 112 -14.92 0.52 13.20
CA PHE A 112 -14.51 -0.29 12.03
C PHE A 112 -14.55 0.51 10.71
N ASN A 113 -15.48 1.46 10.56
CA ASN A 113 -15.58 2.34 9.38
C ASN A 113 -14.34 3.21 9.15
N VAL A 114 -13.54 3.45 10.19
CA VAL A 114 -12.29 4.22 10.09
C VAL A 114 -11.20 3.42 9.37
N PHE A 115 -11.33 2.09 9.36
CA PHE A 115 -10.45 1.15 8.66
C PHE A 115 -11.10 0.59 7.40
N LYS A 116 -11.88 1.40 6.67
CA LYS A 116 -12.31 1.03 5.32
C LYS A 116 -11.09 0.99 4.41
N TYR A 117 -10.74 -0.21 3.98
CA TYR A 117 -9.73 -0.42 2.95
C TYR A 117 -10.43 -0.40 1.59
N SER A 118 -9.76 0.15 0.58
CA SER A 118 -10.14 -0.11 -0.80
C SER A 118 -10.14 -1.62 -1.10
N TYR A 119 -10.86 -2.03 -2.16
CA TYR A 119 -10.97 -3.45 -2.54
C TYR A 119 -9.59 -4.09 -2.72
N GLU A 120 -8.63 -3.39 -3.35
CA GLU A 120 -7.27 -3.88 -3.56
C GLU A 120 -6.56 -4.15 -2.23
N LEU A 121 -6.66 -3.19 -1.29
CA LEU A 121 -5.95 -3.28 -0.02
C LEU A 121 -6.60 -4.22 0.99
N SER A 122 -7.85 -4.63 0.78
CA SER A 122 -8.61 -5.49 1.69
C SER A 122 -7.98 -6.89 1.88
N ASN A 123 -7.09 -7.32 1.00
CA ASN A 123 -6.29 -8.54 1.20
C ASN A 123 -5.29 -8.43 2.37
N ILE A 124 -4.83 -7.21 2.70
CA ILE A 124 -3.93 -6.98 3.84
C ILE A 124 -4.64 -7.32 5.16
N PRO A 125 -5.75 -6.67 5.55
CA PRO A 125 -6.45 -7.03 6.77
C PRO A 125 -7.00 -8.46 6.74
N LEU A 126 -7.41 -9.01 5.58
CA LEU A 126 -7.81 -10.41 5.45
C LEU A 126 -6.69 -11.37 5.92
N TYR A 127 -5.45 -11.14 5.47
CA TYR A 127 -4.30 -11.93 5.90
C TYR A 127 -4.09 -11.86 7.42
N TYR A 128 -4.18 -10.67 8.02
CA TYR A 128 -3.97 -10.53 9.47
C TYR A 128 -5.13 -11.07 10.31
N LEU A 129 -6.38 -10.98 9.82
CA LEU A 129 -7.52 -11.64 10.43
C LEU A 129 -7.33 -13.16 10.48
N PHE A 130 -6.80 -13.75 9.40
CA PHE A 130 -6.47 -15.17 9.37
C PHE A 130 -5.29 -15.50 10.30
N LYS A 131 -4.19 -14.74 10.19
CA LYS A 131 -2.98 -14.91 11.00
C LYS A 131 -3.26 -14.90 12.51
N TYR A 132 -4.14 -14.00 12.96
CA TYR A 132 -4.55 -13.89 14.37
C TYR A 132 -5.81 -14.69 14.71
N LYS A 133 -6.23 -15.61 13.83
CA LYS A 133 -7.32 -16.59 14.07
C LYS A 133 -8.71 -15.96 14.31
N TYR A 134 -8.97 -14.77 13.80
CA TYR A 134 -10.31 -14.16 13.79
C TYR A 134 -11.20 -14.70 12.68
N ILE A 135 -10.61 -15.25 11.62
CA ILE A 135 -11.30 -16.00 10.57
C ILE A 135 -10.65 -17.36 10.39
N SER A 136 -11.44 -18.34 9.96
CA SER A 136 -10.92 -19.67 9.63
C SER A 136 -10.21 -19.67 8.27
N TYR A 137 -9.38 -20.68 8.02
CA TYR A 137 -8.77 -20.89 6.70
C TYR A 137 -9.82 -21.03 5.59
N LYS A 138 -11.03 -21.55 5.91
CA LYS A 138 -12.14 -21.65 4.95
C LYS A 138 -12.60 -20.27 4.50
N ILE A 139 -12.77 -19.33 5.43
CA ILE A 139 -13.13 -17.94 5.09
C ILE A 139 -12.03 -17.30 4.24
N LEU A 140 -10.76 -17.49 4.61
CA LEU A 140 -9.65 -17.02 3.78
C LEU A 140 -9.72 -17.62 2.37
N ASP A 141 -9.90 -18.94 2.25
CA ASP A 141 -9.94 -19.64 0.98
C ASP A 141 -11.08 -19.14 0.07
N TYR A 142 -12.25 -18.86 0.65
CA TYR A 142 -13.40 -18.34 -0.09
C TYR A 142 -13.29 -16.87 -0.48
N PHE A 143 -12.52 -16.03 0.20
CA PHE A 143 -12.54 -14.58 -0.04
C PHE A 143 -11.23 -13.97 -0.55
N LYS A 144 -10.13 -14.72 -0.49
CA LYS A 144 -8.85 -14.27 -1.05
C LYS A 144 -8.93 -14.00 -2.55
N TYR A 145 -7.99 -13.22 -3.05
CA TYR A 145 -7.75 -13.10 -4.48
C TYR A 145 -6.86 -14.24 -4.97
N ASP A 146 -7.26 -14.85 -6.07
CA ASP A 146 -6.46 -15.88 -6.75
C ASP A 146 -5.33 -15.28 -7.59
N ARG A 147 -5.41 -13.98 -7.87
CA ARG A 147 -4.33 -13.16 -8.44
C ARG A 147 -4.20 -11.89 -7.61
N MET A 148 -3.18 -11.82 -6.76
CA MET A 148 -2.89 -10.61 -6.00
C MET A 148 -1.85 -9.76 -6.74
N PRO A 149 -2.03 -8.43 -6.77
CA PRO A 149 -0.98 -7.54 -7.23
C PRO A 149 0.36 -7.80 -6.54
N TYR A 150 1.45 -7.87 -7.31
CA TYR A 150 2.79 -8.17 -6.79
C TYR A 150 3.20 -7.22 -5.66
N TYR A 151 2.75 -5.95 -5.72
CA TYR A 151 3.09 -4.97 -4.71
C TYR A 151 2.50 -5.29 -3.32
N LEU A 152 1.30 -5.89 -3.27
CA LEU A 152 0.69 -6.35 -2.03
C LEU A 152 1.40 -7.57 -1.46
N ILE A 153 1.79 -8.51 -2.32
CA ILE A 153 2.59 -9.69 -1.93
C ILE A 153 3.89 -9.23 -1.27
N ILE A 154 4.64 -8.35 -1.94
CA ILE A 154 5.89 -7.78 -1.40
C ILE A 154 5.64 -7.09 -0.07
N TYR A 155 4.58 -6.29 0.02
CA TYR A 155 4.24 -5.57 1.24
C TYR A 155 3.99 -6.53 2.42
N ILE A 156 3.12 -7.54 2.25
CA ILE A 156 2.77 -8.48 3.31
C ILE A 156 3.99 -9.34 3.68
N VAL A 157 4.67 -9.93 2.71
CA VAL A 157 5.81 -10.84 2.95
C VAL A 157 6.95 -10.10 3.65
N PHE A 158 7.29 -8.89 3.19
CA PHE A 158 8.35 -8.08 3.82
C PHE A 158 7.98 -7.64 5.23
N ILE A 159 6.74 -7.22 5.47
CA ILE A 159 6.31 -6.84 6.83
C ILE A 159 6.42 -8.01 7.81
N ASN A 160 5.97 -9.19 7.40
CA ASN A 160 6.06 -10.36 8.27
C ASN A 160 7.52 -10.77 8.53
N ALA A 161 8.35 -10.82 7.49
CA ALA A 161 9.77 -11.17 7.64
C ALA A 161 10.55 -10.15 8.48
N PHE A 162 10.42 -8.86 8.18
CA PHE A 162 11.28 -7.82 8.76
C PHE A 162 10.68 -7.18 10.03
N TYR A 163 9.40 -6.77 9.99
CA TYR A 163 8.77 -6.02 11.08
C TYR A 163 8.16 -6.92 12.16
N PHE A 164 7.76 -8.14 11.82
CA PHE A 164 7.27 -9.16 12.75
C PHE A 164 8.26 -10.30 12.99
N LYS A 165 9.41 -10.31 12.30
CA LYS A 165 10.51 -11.27 12.48
C LYS A 165 10.08 -12.73 12.26
N GLU A 166 9.18 -12.96 11.32
CA GLU A 166 8.77 -14.30 10.94
C GLU A 166 9.83 -14.97 10.07
N ASN A 167 9.89 -16.30 10.15
CA ASN A 167 10.81 -17.11 9.36
C ASN A 167 10.30 -17.24 7.92
N ILE A 168 10.43 -16.16 7.14
CA ILE A 168 10.07 -16.10 5.72
C ILE A 168 11.32 -15.81 4.91
N ASN A 169 11.63 -16.69 3.95
CA ASN A 169 12.71 -16.45 3.00
C ASN A 169 12.24 -15.50 1.89
N LEU A 170 12.51 -14.21 2.07
CA LEU A 170 12.16 -13.16 1.10
C LEU A 170 12.68 -13.44 -0.31
N MET A 171 13.77 -14.18 -0.46
CA MET A 171 14.38 -14.45 -1.76
C MET A 171 13.56 -15.40 -2.63
N ASN A 172 12.64 -16.17 -2.03
CA ASN A 172 11.74 -17.06 -2.76
C ASN A 172 10.86 -16.31 -3.76
N ILE A 173 10.57 -15.03 -3.51
CA ILE A 173 9.76 -14.22 -4.42
C ILE A 173 10.36 -14.12 -5.83
N ASN A 174 11.68 -14.23 -5.97
CA ASN A 174 12.35 -14.18 -7.26
C ASN A 174 11.99 -15.37 -8.17
N LYS A 175 11.45 -16.47 -7.63
CA LYS A 175 10.92 -17.57 -8.45
C LYS A 175 9.72 -17.14 -9.30
N TYR A 176 9.02 -16.09 -8.86
CA TYR A 176 7.72 -15.64 -9.38
C TYR A 176 7.74 -14.21 -9.89
N LEU A 177 8.67 -13.40 -9.41
CA LEU A 177 8.78 -11.99 -9.76
C LEU A 177 10.21 -11.66 -10.17
N GLY A 178 10.34 -10.98 -11.29
CA GLY A 178 11.62 -10.48 -11.78
C GLY A 178 12.24 -9.49 -10.80
N LYS A 179 13.58 -9.53 -10.72
CA LYS A 179 14.35 -8.76 -9.74
C LYS A 179 14.02 -7.27 -9.77
N TYR A 180 13.79 -6.74 -10.98
CA TYR A 180 13.46 -5.33 -11.19
C TYR A 180 12.21 -4.89 -10.41
N TYR A 181 11.12 -5.65 -10.52
CA TYR A 181 9.88 -5.35 -9.80
C TYR A 181 10.04 -5.53 -8.29
N PHE A 182 10.74 -6.60 -7.87
CA PHE A 182 10.95 -6.90 -6.46
C PHE A 182 11.76 -5.82 -5.74
N SER A 183 12.95 -5.49 -6.26
CA SER A 183 13.81 -4.46 -5.68
C SER A 183 13.14 -3.09 -5.69
N SER A 184 12.44 -2.77 -6.79
CA SER A 184 11.72 -1.52 -6.96
C SER A 184 10.75 -1.29 -5.83
N GLN A 185 9.86 -2.26 -5.63
CA GLN A 185 8.76 -2.11 -4.71
C GLN A 185 9.25 -2.14 -3.28
N LEU A 186 10.21 -3.01 -2.95
CA LEU A 186 10.80 -3.04 -1.60
C LEU A 186 11.37 -1.68 -1.21
N LYS A 187 12.13 -1.07 -2.11
CA LYS A 187 12.68 0.25 -1.88
C LYS A 187 11.56 1.27 -1.74
N TYR A 188 10.69 1.39 -2.73
CA TYR A 188 9.64 2.41 -2.75
C TYR A 188 8.77 2.40 -1.49
N GLU A 189 8.38 1.21 -1.02
CA GLU A 189 7.55 1.08 0.18
C GLU A 189 8.38 1.36 1.45
N PHE A 190 9.52 0.66 1.61
CA PHE A 190 10.19 0.53 2.90
C PHE A 190 11.42 1.43 3.09
N GLU A 191 11.86 2.19 2.08
CA GLU A 191 13.06 3.05 2.17
C GLU A 191 12.92 4.20 3.15
N ARG A 192 11.76 4.43 3.78
CA ARG A 192 11.58 5.43 4.84
C ARG A 192 12.11 4.98 6.20
N ASP A 193 12.31 3.69 6.41
CA ASP A 193 12.94 3.14 7.62
C ASP A 193 14.38 2.75 7.31
N ILE A 194 15.34 3.46 7.92
CA ILE A 194 16.76 3.24 7.68
C ILE A 194 17.17 1.78 7.90
N LYS A 195 16.58 1.08 8.87
CA LYS A 195 16.93 -0.32 9.15
C LYS A 195 16.33 -1.27 8.13
N ALA A 196 15.14 -0.96 7.61
CA ALA A 196 14.56 -1.73 6.52
C ALA A 196 15.42 -1.56 5.25
N LEU A 197 15.84 -0.33 4.97
CA LEU A 197 16.72 -0.03 3.86
C LEU A 197 18.10 -0.70 4.01
N GLU A 198 18.73 -0.64 5.19
CA GLU A 198 19.96 -1.38 5.47
C GLU A 198 19.78 -2.88 5.26
N TYR A 199 18.67 -3.46 5.72
CA TYR A 199 18.36 -4.87 5.52
C TYR A 199 18.21 -5.22 4.03
N ILE A 200 17.49 -4.39 3.27
CA ILE A 200 17.33 -4.52 1.82
C ILE A 200 18.69 -4.44 1.12
N ILE A 201 19.53 -3.49 1.51
CA ILE A 201 20.90 -3.36 0.98
C ILE A 201 21.72 -4.61 1.31
N ILE A 202 21.66 -5.17 2.50
CA ILE A 202 22.51 -6.31 2.88
C ILE A 202 22.06 -7.59 2.17
N ASN A 203 20.76 -7.88 2.21
CA ASN A 203 20.22 -9.18 1.79
C ASN A 203 19.81 -9.20 0.31
N VAL A 204 19.49 -8.03 -0.25
CA VAL A 204 18.96 -7.88 -1.60
C VAL A 204 19.92 -7.06 -2.50
N ARG A 205 21.11 -6.66 -2.00
CA ARG A 205 22.09 -5.84 -2.77
C ARG A 205 22.36 -6.37 -4.17
N ASN A 206 22.63 -7.67 -4.27
CA ASN A 206 23.02 -8.28 -5.55
C ASN A 206 21.88 -8.27 -6.56
N TYR A 207 20.66 -7.93 -6.13
CA TYR A 207 19.48 -7.77 -6.97
C TYR A 207 19.21 -6.28 -7.28
N ILE A 208 19.72 -5.36 -6.45
CA ILE A 208 19.58 -3.90 -6.61
C ILE A 208 20.78 -3.28 -7.34
N LYS A 209 21.96 -3.92 -7.32
CA LYS A 209 23.19 -3.40 -7.95
C LYS A 209 23.04 -3.16 -9.45
N ASP A 210 22.18 -3.93 -10.11
CA ASP A 210 21.86 -3.82 -11.54
C ASP A 210 20.50 -3.16 -11.78
N ASP A 211 19.82 -2.71 -10.71
CA ASP A 211 18.78 -1.71 -10.76
C ASP A 211 19.49 -0.36 -10.92
N TYR A 212 20.08 -0.18 -12.12
CA TYR A 212 20.95 0.93 -12.46
C TYR A 212 20.30 2.28 -12.13
N CYS A 213 21.10 3.34 -12.08
CA CYS A 213 20.71 4.71 -11.72
C CYS A 213 19.63 5.37 -12.60
N TYR A 214 18.93 4.64 -13.47
CA TYR A 214 17.89 5.11 -14.40
C TYR A 214 16.52 5.30 -13.73
N ARG A 215 16.49 5.36 -12.41
CA ARG A 215 15.31 5.82 -11.68
C ARG A 215 15.38 7.31 -11.51
N ASP A 216 14.23 7.92 -11.30
CA ASP A 216 14.17 9.34 -11.05
C ASP A 216 15.02 9.70 -9.82
N PHE A 217 14.85 8.93 -8.73
CA PHE A 217 15.60 9.13 -7.49
C PHE A 217 16.42 7.90 -7.06
N ARG A 218 17.66 8.15 -6.64
CA ARG A 218 18.54 7.18 -5.96
C ARG A 218 17.99 6.85 -4.57
N THR A 219 17.50 7.81 -3.82
CA THR A 219 16.91 7.55 -2.50
C THR A 219 15.81 8.56 -2.23
N GLY A 220 14.71 8.12 -1.63
CA GLY A 220 13.66 9.02 -1.22
C GLY A 220 14.13 10.09 -0.22
N PRO A 221 13.48 11.25 -0.19
CA PRO A 221 13.83 12.42 0.62
C PRO A 221 13.40 12.28 2.09
N PHE A 222 13.77 11.16 2.72
CA PHE A 222 13.36 10.80 4.08
C PHE A 222 14.47 11.02 5.12
N TYR A 223 15.67 11.40 4.68
CA TYR A 223 16.89 11.35 5.49
C TYR A 223 17.54 12.71 5.61
N PRO A 224 18.15 13.02 6.78
CA PRO A 224 19.15 14.06 6.89
C PRO A 224 20.19 13.96 5.76
N PHE A 225 20.63 15.09 5.21
CA PHE A 225 21.48 15.13 4.02
C PHE A 225 22.78 14.32 4.19
N ASN A 226 23.42 14.42 5.35
CA ASN A 226 24.62 13.64 5.66
C ASN A 226 24.35 12.11 5.67
N LEU A 227 23.20 11.70 6.18
CA LEU A 227 22.80 10.30 6.19
C LEU A 227 22.44 9.83 4.77
N LEU A 228 21.75 10.66 4.01
CA LEU A 228 21.39 10.42 2.61
C LEU A 228 22.63 10.15 1.75
N LYS A 229 23.68 10.98 1.86
CA LYS A 229 24.95 10.81 1.13
C LYS A 229 25.61 9.46 1.45
N LYS A 230 25.58 9.06 2.73
CA LYS A 230 26.10 7.77 3.21
C LYS A 230 25.28 6.58 2.74
N VAL A 231 23.96 6.72 2.63
CA VAL A 231 23.03 5.64 2.26
C VAL A 231 23.00 5.45 0.75
N SER A 232 22.89 6.54 -0.01
CA SER A 232 22.85 6.54 -1.49
C SER A 232 24.08 5.85 -2.10
N SER A 233 25.27 6.07 -1.53
CA SER A 233 26.52 5.42 -1.96
C SER A 233 26.58 3.90 -1.70
N LYS A 234 25.74 3.36 -0.81
CA LYS A 234 25.71 1.92 -0.50
C LYS A 234 24.74 1.13 -1.37
N ILE A 235 23.65 1.76 -1.79
CA ILE A 235 22.53 1.08 -2.48
C ILE A 235 22.84 0.86 -3.95
N PHE A 236 23.24 1.91 -4.66
CA PHE A 236 23.39 1.89 -6.12
C PHE A 236 24.86 1.89 -6.53
N LYS A 237 25.11 1.43 -7.76
CA LYS A 237 26.32 1.84 -8.47
C LYS A 237 26.35 3.38 -8.56
N PRO A 238 27.53 4.00 -8.70
CA PRO A 238 27.60 5.41 -9.02
C PRO A 238 26.81 5.71 -10.30
N ASN A 239 26.18 6.88 -10.36
CA ASN A 239 25.61 7.42 -11.59
C ASN A 239 26.68 7.47 -12.69
N ILE A 240 26.25 7.29 -13.94
CA ILE A 240 27.11 7.59 -15.09
C ILE A 240 27.14 9.11 -15.30
N LEU A 241 25.95 9.72 -15.24
CA LEU A 241 25.78 11.16 -15.38
C LEU A 241 26.11 11.88 -14.07
N TYR A 242 26.71 13.05 -14.19
CA TYR A 242 26.99 13.91 -13.04
C TYR A 242 26.42 15.29 -13.27
N PHE A 243 25.73 15.80 -12.26
CA PHE A 243 25.34 17.20 -12.16
C PHE A 243 26.55 18.02 -11.73
N LYS A 244 26.91 19.06 -12.48
CA LYS A 244 27.94 20.03 -12.10
C LYS A 244 27.32 21.40 -11.90
N HIS A 245 27.68 22.07 -10.81
CA HIS A 245 27.15 23.39 -10.49
C HIS A 245 28.18 24.22 -9.70
N PRO A 246 28.21 25.57 -9.84
CA PRO A 246 29.14 26.42 -9.10
C PRO A 246 29.03 26.28 -7.58
N ASP A 247 27.81 26.15 -7.06
CA ASP A 247 27.55 25.81 -5.65
C ASP A 247 27.70 24.30 -5.41
N LYS A 248 28.70 23.92 -4.62
CA LYS A 248 29.00 22.53 -4.26
C LYS A 248 27.95 21.86 -3.40
N ASN A 249 27.18 22.60 -2.61
CA ASN A 249 26.09 22.02 -1.82
C ASN A 249 24.95 21.55 -2.73
N ILE A 250 24.61 22.36 -3.74
CA ILE A 250 23.63 21.99 -4.76
C ILE A 250 24.16 20.81 -5.59
N GLU A 251 25.43 20.88 -6.02
CA GLU A 251 26.08 19.80 -6.76
C GLU A 251 26.03 18.45 -6.02
N ASP A 252 26.45 18.45 -4.74
CA ASP A 252 26.44 17.25 -3.90
C ASP A 252 25.03 16.72 -3.66
N LEU A 253 24.06 17.62 -3.49
CA LEU A 253 22.67 17.24 -3.25
C LEU A 253 22.08 16.52 -4.47
N PHE A 254 22.16 17.12 -5.66
CA PHE A 254 21.66 16.51 -6.89
C PHE A 254 22.33 15.16 -7.17
N ASN A 255 23.65 15.07 -7.04
CA ASN A 255 24.35 13.80 -7.25
C ASN A 255 24.05 12.73 -6.19
N SER A 256 23.57 13.14 -5.00
CA SER A 256 23.14 12.21 -3.94
C SER A 256 21.73 11.68 -4.15
N ILE A 257 20.80 12.51 -4.64
CA ILE A 257 19.37 12.17 -4.72
C ILE A 257 18.91 11.76 -6.12
N CYS A 258 19.42 12.39 -7.17
CA CYS A 258 18.96 12.16 -8.54
C CYS A 258 19.65 10.94 -9.13
N GLY A 259 18.88 10.10 -9.82
CA GLY A 259 19.44 9.10 -10.72
C GLY A 259 19.72 9.68 -12.10
N ASP A 260 20.42 8.91 -12.92
CA ASP A 260 20.65 9.16 -14.35
C ASP A 260 19.37 9.47 -15.14
N SER A 261 18.17 8.99 -14.72
CA SER A 261 16.90 9.37 -15.39
C SER A 261 16.62 10.86 -15.26
N ILE A 262 16.63 11.40 -14.03
CA ILE A 262 16.46 12.84 -13.81
C ILE A 262 17.61 13.61 -14.44
N LEU A 263 18.86 13.16 -14.28
CA LEU A 263 20.01 13.86 -14.84
C LEU A 263 19.95 13.89 -16.37
N CYS A 264 19.45 12.85 -17.03
CA CYS A 264 19.22 12.82 -18.47
C CYS A 264 18.14 13.82 -18.89
N LEU A 265 17.05 13.95 -18.12
CA LEU A 265 16.02 14.96 -18.39
C LEU A 265 16.55 16.39 -18.24
N LEU A 266 17.50 16.60 -17.33
CA LEU A 266 18.14 17.90 -17.12
C LEU A 266 19.21 18.23 -18.17
N HIS A 267 19.71 17.25 -18.93
CA HIS A 267 20.83 17.48 -19.85
C HIS A 267 20.53 18.51 -20.94
N SER A 268 19.28 18.60 -21.39
CA SER A 268 18.81 19.53 -22.43
C SER A 268 18.09 20.76 -21.87
N GLU A 269 18.20 21.02 -20.56
CA GLU A 269 17.48 22.10 -19.88
C GLU A 269 18.47 23.07 -19.25
N ASP A 270 18.17 24.38 -19.32
CA ASP A 270 18.99 25.43 -18.70
C ASP A 270 18.61 25.68 -17.22
N SER A 271 17.53 25.05 -16.77
CA SER A 271 16.92 25.23 -15.45
C SER A 271 16.24 23.95 -14.97
N ILE A 272 16.19 23.73 -13.66
CA ILE A 272 15.49 22.57 -13.10
C ILE A 272 13.96 22.73 -13.08
N CYS A 273 13.41 23.92 -13.35
CA CYS A 273 11.99 24.26 -13.16
C CYS A 273 11.00 23.18 -13.63
N ARG A 274 11.22 22.59 -14.81
CA ARG A 274 10.33 21.56 -15.36
C ARG A 274 10.38 20.25 -14.58
N VAL A 275 11.58 19.84 -14.18
CA VAL A 275 11.82 18.63 -13.40
C VAL A 275 11.36 18.83 -11.96
N GLU A 276 11.62 19.99 -11.37
CA GLU A 276 11.09 20.35 -10.06
C GLU A 276 9.56 20.27 -10.07
N ARG A 277 8.88 20.89 -11.06
CA ARG A 277 7.41 20.89 -11.11
C ARG A 277 6.84 19.48 -11.16
N ARG A 278 7.55 18.54 -11.81
CA ARG A 278 7.17 17.13 -11.89
C ARG A 278 7.39 16.38 -10.58
N PHE A 279 8.36 16.81 -9.78
CA PHE A 279 8.79 16.13 -8.55
C PHE A 279 8.83 17.06 -7.33
N SER A 280 7.88 18.00 -7.24
CA SER A 280 7.93 19.10 -6.28
C SER A 280 7.88 18.62 -4.82
N ASP A 281 7.10 17.57 -4.50
CA ASP A 281 7.09 16.95 -3.16
C ASP A 281 8.47 16.41 -2.75
N MET A 282 9.31 16.01 -3.72
CA MET A 282 10.62 15.44 -3.43
C MET A 282 11.67 16.52 -3.18
N PHE A 283 11.68 17.56 -4.01
CA PHE A 283 12.64 18.66 -3.92
C PHE A 283 12.31 19.65 -2.81
N SER A 284 11.02 19.96 -2.59
CA SER A 284 10.57 20.81 -1.49
C SER A 284 11.01 20.29 -0.12
N ARG A 285 11.14 18.96 0.06
CA ARG A 285 11.62 18.37 1.32
C ARG A 285 13.07 18.68 1.67
N TYR A 286 13.85 19.21 0.73
CA TYR A 286 15.24 19.64 0.96
C TYR A 286 15.42 21.16 0.80
N ASP A 287 14.34 21.92 0.61
CA ASP A 287 14.35 23.34 0.27
C ASP A 287 15.33 23.63 -0.88
N ILE A 288 15.15 22.92 -2.00
CA ILE A 288 15.88 23.22 -3.22
C ILE A 288 15.21 24.45 -3.87
N PRO A 289 15.98 25.52 -4.19
CA PRO A 289 15.46 26.67 -4.91
C PRO A 289 14.86 26.26 -6.27
N TYR A 290 13.75 26.87 -6.66
CA TYR A 290 13.09 26.60 -7.94
C TYR A 290 13.96 27.02 -9.14
N ASP A 291 14.84 27.99 -8.93
CA ASP A 291 15.66 28.69 -9.93
C ASP A 291 17.10 28.18 -10.01
N VAL A 292 17.35 26.91 -9.64
CA VAL A 292 18.68 26.31 -9.87
C VAL A 292 18.93 26.27 -11.39
N ASN A 293 19.89 27.10 -11.81
CA ASN A 293 20.32 27.33 -13.18
C ASN A 293 21.84 27.17 -13.27
N ASN A 294 22.45 27.43 -14.43
CA ASN A 294 23.91 27.41 -14.62
C ASN A 294 24.57 26.08 -14.24
N PHE A 295 23.86 24.96 -14.41
CA PHE A 295 24.39 23.63 -14.23
C PHE A 295 24.77 23.00 -15.58
N THR A 296 25.57 21.94 -15.53
CA THR A 296 25.81 21.09 -16.70
C THR A 296 25.71 19.63 -16.31
N ILE A 297 25.23 18.81 -17.22
CA ILE A 297 25.23 17.35 -17.07
C ILE A 297 26.40 16.78 -17.87
N VAL A 298 27.32 16.09 -17.19
CA VAL A 298 28.52 15.52 -17.82
C VAL A 298 28.41 14.01 -18.02
N ASN A 299 29.31 13.45 -18.85
CA ASN A 299 29.41 12.02 -19.22
C ASN A 299 28.23 11.48 -20.06
N PHE A 300 27.55 12.34 -20.83
CA PHE A 300 26.39 11.93 -21.61
C PHE A 300 26.72 10.93 -22.73
N ASP A 301 27.89 11.03 -23.35
CA ASP A 301 28.32 10.09 -24.39
C ASP A 301 28.57 8.68 -23.83
N GLU A 302 29.19 8.58 -22.65
CA GLU A 302 29.36 7.31 -21.95
C GLU A 302 28.00 6.69 -21.58
N TYR A 303 27.07 7.54 -21.13
CA TYR A 303 25.71 7.12 -20.82
C TYR A 303 25.00 6.54 -22.05
N LYS A 304 25.09 7.19 -23.22
CA LYS A 304 24.52 6.68 -24.48
C LYS A 304 25.06 5.30 -24.85
N LEU A 305 26.37 5.09 -24.72
CA LEU A 305 27.03 3.82 -25.04
C LEU A 305 26.57 2.67 -24.12
N LYS A 306 26.34 2.96 -22.84
CA LYS A 306 25.95 1.96 -21.85
C LYS A 306 24.45 1.71 -21.78
N ARG A 307 23.63 2.70 -22.17
CA ARG A 307 22.16 2.68 -22.03
C ARG A 307 21.52 1.43 -22.63
N ASN A 308 21.86 1.05 -23.86
CA ASN A 308 21.23 -0.09 -24.53
C ASN A 308 21.45 -1.40 -23.78
N LYS A 309 22.70 -1.67 -23.37
CA LYS A 309 23.05 -2.86 -22.57
C LYS A 309 22.27 -2.89 -21.25
N ILE A 310 22.07 -1.74 -20.64
CA ILE A 310 21.36 -1.59 -19.37
C ILE A 310 19.86 -1.84 -19.54
N GLU A 311 19.26 -1.32 -20.62
CA GLU A 311 17.87 -1.61 -20.98
C GLU A 311 17.65 -3.10 -21.25
N GLU A 312 18.58 -3.76 -21.96
CA GLU A 312 18.55 -5.22 -22.18
C GLU A 312 18.63 -6.02 -20.88
N ASP A 313 19.55 -5.67 -19.96
CA ASP A 313 19.69 -6.31 -18.66
C ASP A 313 18.42 -6.13 -17.81
N ARG A 314 17.78 -4.95 -17.89
CA ARG A 314 16.51 -4.67 -17.20
C ARG A 314 15.39 -5.54 -17.76
N LEU A 315 15.24 -5.63 -19.08
CA LEU A 315 14.19 -6.43 -19.72
C LEU A 315 14.29 -7.92 -19.32
N LYS A 316 15.50 -8.48 -19.24
CA LYS A 316 15.72 -9.86 -18.77
C LYS A 316 15.25 -10.10 -17.34
N ASN A 317 15.22 -9.06 -16.51
CA ASN A 317 14.80 -9.12 -15.10
C ASN A 317 13.37 -8.61 -14.87
N CYS A 318 12.60 -8.41 -15.94
CA CYS A 318 11.27 -7.80 -15.92
C CYS A 318 10.20 -8.84 -16.30
N TYR A 319 9.90 -9.76 -15.38
CA TYR A 319 8.83 -10.74 -15.53
C TYR A 319 7.93 -10.80 -14.29
N ILE A 320 6.69 -11.25 -14.48
CA ILE A 320 5.73 -11.50 -13.39
C ILE A 320 5.01 -12.81 -13.72
N LYS A 321 5.06 -13.78 -12.81
CA LYS A 321 4.25 -15.01 -12.88
C LYS A 321 2.97 -14.80 -12.07
N GLU A 322 2.04 -14.01 -12.62
CA GLU A 322 0.85 -13.54 -11.89
C GLU A 322 0.03 -14.66 -11.24
N ASN A 323 -0.09 -15.81 -11.93
CA ASN A 323 -0.79 -16.99 -11.42
C ASN A 323 -0.17 -17.59 -10.15
N GLU A 324 1.10 -17.29 -9.84
CA GLU A 324 1.78 -17.79 -8.65
C GLU A 324 1.78 -16.78 -7.49
N LEU A 325 1.24 -15.57 -7.71
CA LEU A 325 1.21 -14.49 -6.73
C LEU A 325 -0.14 -14.47 -5.98
N TRP A 326 -0.30 -15.41 -5.03
CA TRP A 326 -1.53 -15.57 -4.24
C TRP A 326 -1.24 -16.27 -2.90
N PHE A 327 -2.18 -16.23 -1.94
CA PHE A 327 -1.95 -16.77 -0.59
C PHE A 327 -1.64 -18.26 -0.52
N GLY A 328 -2.06 -19.07 -1.50
CA GLY A 328 -1.77 -20.51 -1.50
C GLY A 328 -0.33 -20.87 -1.86
N ASN A 329 0.48 -19.89 -2.26
CA ASN A 329 1.88 -20.11 -2.56
C ASN A 329 2.70 -20.28 -1.25
N LYS A 330 3.02 -21.53 -0.93
CA LYS A 330 3.78 -21.93 0.28
C LYS A 330 5.23 -21.41 0.30
N ASP A 331 5.80 -21.05 -0.85
CA ASP A 331 7.13 -20.42 -0.92
C ASP A 331 7.10 -18.96 -0.45
N LEU A 332 5.94 -18.30 -0.54
CA LEU A 332 5.74 -16.89 -0.21
C LEU A 332 5.10 -16.70 1.17
N PHE A 333 4.17 -17.58 1.54
CA PHE A 333 3.38 -17.47 2.76
C PHE A 333 3.53 -18.72 3.63
N ASN A 334 3.68 -18.50 4.94
CA ASN A 334 3.68 -19.58 5.93
C ASN A 334 2.23 -19.98 6.31
N ILE A 335 1.48 -20.51 5.33
CA ILE A 335 0.10 -20.97 5.50
C ILE A 335 0.08 -22.50 5.43
N ASN A 336 -0.23 -23.15 6.55
CA ASN A 336 -0.23 -24.62 6.68
C ASN A 336 -1.50 -25.30 6.16
N PHE A 337 -2.31 -24.59 5.38
CA PHE A 337 -3.54 -25.10 4.79
C PHE A 337 -3.43 -25.13 3.28
N GLU A 338 -4.02 -26.15 2.66
CA GLU A 338 -4.17 -26.18 1.21
C GLU A 338 -5.34 -25.28 0.82
N LEU A 339 -5.00 -24.18 0.15
CA LEU A 339 -5.96 -23.25 -0.43
C LEU A 339 -6.22 -23.63 -1.89
N LYS A 340 -7.43 -23.36 -2.38
CA LYS A 340 -7.86 -23.69 -3.75
C LYS A 340 -8.05 -22.41 -4.56
N LYS A 341 -7.57 -22.38 -5.80
CA LYS A 341 -7.96 -21.31 -6.73
C LYS A 341 -9.42 -21.50 -7.13
N GLN A 342 -10.19 -20.43 -7.04
CA GLN A 342 -11.56 -20.34 -7.52
C GLN A 342 -11.50 -19.44 -8.75
N TYR A 343 -11.18 -19.98 -9.93
CA TYR A 343 -11.12 -19.19 -11.16
C TYR A 343 -12.48 -18.51 -11.39
N LEU A 344 -12.57 -17.24 -11.00
CA LEU A 344 -13.78 -16.40 -11.06
C LEU A 344 -13.67 -15.34 -12.15
N GLU A 345 -12.86 -15.61 -13.18
CA GLU A 345 -12.84 -14.78 -14.37
C GLU A 345 -14.05 -15.16 -15.21
N TYR A 346 -15.04 -14.28 -15.24
CA TYR A 346 -16.09 -14.29 -16.24
C TYR A 346 -15.44 -13.79 -17.54
N ASP A 347 -15.23 -14.68 -18.51
CA ASP A 347 -14.76 -14.31 -19.84
C ASP A 347 -15.97 -14.25 -20.78
N ASN A 348 -16.44 -13.03 -21.09
CA ASN A 348 -17.56 -12.79 -22.01
C ASN A 348 -17.35 -13.40 -23.42
N ARG A 349 -16.16 -13.94 -23.72
CA ARG A 349 -15.81 -14.47 -25.05
C ARG A 349 -15.99 -15.97 -25.19
N GLU A 350 -16.11 -16.71 -24.08
CA GLU A 350 -16.34 -18.15 -24.11
C GLU A 350 -17.69 -18.46 -23.48
N ASN A 351 -18.68 -18.80 -24.32
CA ASN A 351 -19.98 -19.32 -23.90
C ASN A 351 -19.83 -20.74 -23.29
N ASP A 352 -19.08 -20.87 -22.19
CA ASP A 352 -19.00 -22.10 -21.41
C ASP A 352 -19.96 -22.03 -20.21
N PRO A 353 -21.15 -22.67 -20.30
CA PRO A 353 -22.15 -22.63 -19.24
C PRO A 353 -21.68 -23.26 -17.92
N THR A 354 -20.57 -24.02 -17.91
CA THR A 354 -19.99 -24.54 -16.66
C THR A 354 -19.22 -23.48 -15.88
N ILE A 355 -18.58 -22.53 -16.57
CA ILE A 355 -17.87 -21.40 -15.94
C ILE A 355 -18.90 -20.43 -15.33
N ASP A 356 -19.98 -20.13 -16.05
CA ASP A 356 -21.06 -19.26 -15.59
C ASP A 356 -21.76 -19.80 -14.34
N ASN A 357 -22.07 -21.11 -14.34
CA ASN A 357 -22.66 -21.75 -13.17
C ASN A 357 -21.70 -21.70 -11.96
N ASN A 358 -20.42 -22.02 -12.16
CA ASN A 358 -19.43 -21.97 -11.07
C ASN A 358 -19.24 -20.56 -10.51
N TYR A 359 -19.25 -19.54 -11.37
CA TYR A 359 -19.22 -18.14 -10.97
C TYR A 359 -20.45 -17.80 -10.10
N PHE A 360 -21.65 -18.06 -10.62
CA PHE A 360 -22.90 -17.76 -9.93
C PHE A 360 -22.96 -18.41 -8.54
N TYR A 361 -22.74 -19.72 -8.46
CA TYR A 361 -22.78 -20.44 -7.17
C TYR A 361 -21.73 -19.93 -6.19
N THR A 362 -20.53 -19.59 -6.67
CA THR A 362 -19.47 -19.09 -5.79
C THR A 362 -19.83 -17.73 -5.20
N ILE A 363 -20.37 -16.81 -6.00
CA ILE A 363 -20.81 -15.49 -5.52
C ILE A 363 -21.97 -15.64 -4.54
N ILE A 364 -22.99 -16.46 -4.84
CA ILE A 364 -24.09 -16.76 -3.92
C ILE A 364 -23.57 -17.30 -2.59
N ILE A 365 -22.65 -18.28 -2.60
CA ILE A 365 -22.09 -18.85 -1.37
C ILE A 365 -21.36 -17.78 -0.57
N ARG A 366 -20.56 -16.91 -1.21
CA ARG A 366 -19.87 -15.80 -0.54
C ARG A 366 -20.88 -14.83 0.09
N CYS A 367 -21.93 -14.43 -0.63
CA CYS A 367 -23.03 -13.63 -0.08
C CYS A 367 -23.71 -14.31 1.11
N CYS A 368 -23.97 -15.61 1.02
CA CYS A 368 -24.56 -16.39 2.12
C CYS A 368 -23.67 -16.46 3.35
N VAL A 369 -22.35 -16.58 3.16
CA VAL A 369 -21.38 -16.53 4.26
C VAL A 369 -21.42 -15.16 4.94
N ILE A 370 -21.40 -14.05 4.18
CA ILE A 370 -21.50 -12.70 4.76
C ILE A 370 -22.84 -12.52 5.48
N GLY A 371 -23.96 -12.89 4.86
CA GLY A 371 -25.28 -12.84 5.47
C GLY A 371 -25.35 -13.65 6.76
N SER A 372 -24.72 -14.83 6.79
CA SER A 372 -24.64 -15.66 8.00
C SER A 372 -23.83 -14.99 9.10
N LEU A 373 -22.74 -14.30 8.77
CA LEU A 373 -21.96 -13.52 9.75
C LEU A 373 -22.79 -12.37 10.33
N ILE A 374 -23.55 -11.67 9.50
CA ILE A 374 -24.49 -10.61 9.92
C ILE A 374 -25.58 -11.18 10.84
N TYR A 375 -26.25 -12.26 10.40
CA TYR A 375 -27.29 -12.94 11.17
C TYR A 375 -26.81 -13.34 12.56
N ASN A 376 -25.57 -13.84 12.65
CA ASN A 376 -24.93 -14.26 13.90
C ASN A 376 -24.23 -13.11 14.65
N LYS A 377 -24.51 -11.84 14.29
CA LYS A 377 -23.98 -10.64 14.94
C LYS A 377 -22.45 -10.65 15.10
N LYS A 378 -21.75 -11.15 14.08
CA LYS A 378 -20.27 -11.16 14.05
C LYS A 378 -19.73 -9.74 13.82
N SER A 379 -18.41 -9.62 13.92
CA SER A 379 -17.70 -8.34 13.81
C SER A 379 -18.05 -7.59 12.52
N LYS A 380 -18.48 -6.33 12.67
CA LYS A 380 -18.76 -5.43 11.55
C LYS A 380 -17.52 -5.17 10.69
N PHE A 381 -16.33 -5.18 11.30
CA PHE A 381 -15.08 -5.06 10.57
C PHE A 381 -14.84 -6.25 9.63
N ILE A 382 -14.99 -7.47 10.14
CA ILE A 382 -14.83 -8.68 9.32
C ILE A 382 -15.83 -8.66 8.16
N ILE A 383 -17.11 -8.39 8.47
CA ILE A 383 -18.17 -8.29 7.47
C ILE A 383 -17.81 -7.25 6.40
N SER A 384 -17.38 -6.05 6.81
CA SER A 384 -16.96 -5.00 5.88
C SER A 384 -15.81 -5.44 4.98
N ILE A 385 -14.75 -6.06 5.49
CA ILE A 385 -13.61 -6.52 4.68
C ILE A 385 -14.05 -7.57 3.66
N LEU A 386 -14.88 -8.54 4.08
CA LEU A 386 -15.38 -9.58 3.17
C LEU A 386 -16.31 -9.01 2.09
N THR A 387 -17.14 -8.01 2.43
CA THR A 387 -17.97 -7.30 1.45
C THR A 387 -17.10 -6.51 0.46
N GLU A 388 -16.09 -5.76 0.90
CA GLU A 388 -15.18 -5.02 0.00
C GLU A 388 -14.44 -5.94 -0.97
N LEU A 389 -14.02 -7.14 -0.52
CA LEU A 389 -13.38 -8.13 -1.40
C LEU A 389 -14.32 -8.67 -2.47
N LEU A 390 -15.64 -8.65 -2.22
CA LEU A 390 -16.66 -9.16 -3.11
C LEU A 390 -17.14 -8.11 -4.13
N LYS A 391 -16.96 -6.81 -3.84
CA LYS A 391 -17.39 -5.69 -4.70
C LYS A 391 -16.89 -5.72 -6.15
N LYS A 392 -15.74 -6.37 -6.38
CA LYS A 392 -15.19 -6.53 -7.73
C LYS A 392 -16.09 -7.41 -8.63
N TYR A 393 -16.89 -8.28 -8.03
CA TYR A 393 -17.67 -9.30 -8.72
C TYR A 393 -19.18 -9.01 -8.74
N VAL A 394 -19.66 -8.24 -7.75
CA VAL A 394 -21.09 -7.91 -7.59
C VAL A 394 -21.19 -6.57 -6.87
N PRO A 395 -22.08 -5.64 -7.27
CA PRO A 395 -22.19 -4.32 -6.66
C PRO A 395 -22.89 -4.39 -5.30
N LEU A 396 -22.18 -4.97 -4.34
CA LEU A 396 -22.64 -5.24 -2.99
C LEU A 396 -22.03 -4.25 -2.00
N THR A 397 -22.87 -3.57 -1.24
CA THR A 397 -22.46 -2.71 -0.13
C THR A 397 -22.99 -3.24 1.19
N TYR A 398 -22.30 -2.93 2.29
CA TYR A 398 -22.74 -3.27 3.64
C TYR A 398 -23.16 -2.00 4.37
N ASN A 399 -24.42 -1.93 4.80
CA ASN A 399 -24.88 -0.91 5.73
C ASN A 399 -24.72 -1.42 7.17
N PRO A 400 -23.76 -0.87 7.93
CA PRO A 400 -23.47 -1.32 9.29
C PRO A 400 -24.42 -0.77 10.35
N GLN A 401 -25.20 0.27 10.06
CA GLN A 401 -26.21 0.80 11.00
C GLN A 401 -27.42 -0.13 11.02
N GLU A 402 -27.86 -0.54 9.83
CA GLU A 402 -29.00 -1.44 9.65
C GLU A 402 -28.61 -2.92 9.72
N ASN A 403 -27.31 -3.24 9.67
CA ASN A 403 -26.80 -4.61 9.55
C ASN A 403 -27.41 -5.34 8.34
N ILE A 404 -27.36 -4.71 7.17
CA ILE A 404 -27.87 -5.28 5.92
C ILE A 404 -26.85 -5.15 4.81
N LEU A 405 -26.93 -6.06 3.85
CA LEU A 405 -26.28 -5.98 2.56
C LEU A 405 -27.23 -5.35 1.54
N ARG A 406 -26.69 -4.45 0.71
CA ARG A 406 -27.42 -3.79 -0.36
C ARG A 406 -26.78 -4.13 -1.69
N PHE A 407 -27.60 -4.60 -2.62
CA PHE A 407 -27.26 -4.68 -4.03
C PHE A 407 -27.61 -3.32 -4.63
N ASP A 408 -26.61 -2.65 -5.17
CA ASP A 408 -26.74 -1.34 -5.82
C ASP A 408 -26.51 -1.53 -7.33
N PRO A 409 -27.45 -2.15 -8.07
CA PRO A 409 -27.29 -2.42 -9.50
C PRO A 409 -27.04 -1.10 -10.24
N ILE A 410 -25.97 -1.05 -11.01
CA ILE A 410 -25.67 0.09 -11.87
C ILE A 410 -26.55 -0.06 -13.10
N ARG A 411 -27.64 0.71 -13.18
CA ARG A 411 -28.30 0.95 -14.47
C ARG A 411 -27.31 1.71 -15.33
N LYS A 412 -26.65 1.06 -16.30
CA LYS A 412 -26.02 1.84 -17.35
C LYS A 412 -27.17 2.40 -18.19
N CYS A 413 -27.20 3.72 -18.38
CA CYS A 413 -28.18 4.31 -19.29
C CYS A 413 -27.99 3.64 -20.67
N MET A 414 -29.08 3.11 -21.20
CA MET A 414 -29.16 2.35 -22.46
C MET A 414 -28.81 3.17 -23.71
N ASP A 415 -28.38 4.43 -23.58
CA ASP A 415 -28.34 5.37 -24.71
C ASP A 415 -27.00 5.41 -25.48
N ASP A 416 -25.96 4.68 -25.04
CA ASP A 416 -24.60 4.75 -25.64
C ASP A 416 -24.06 3.40 -26.19
N TYR A 417 -24.93 2.43 -26.52
CA TYR A 417 -24.48 1.16 -27.14
C TYR A 417 -24.97 1.01 -28.58
N ASP A 418 -24.17 1.53 -29.52
CA ASP A 418 -24.26 1.18 -30.95
C ASP A 418 -23.28 0.03 -31.34
N ASP A 419 -22.61 -0.60 -30.37
CA ASP A 419 -21.66 -1.68 -30.60
C ASP A 419 -21.89 -2.86 -29.64
N GLY A 420 -22.78 -3.78 -30.00
CA GLY A 420 -22.66 -5.24 -29.77
C GLY A 420 -22.40 -5.82 -28.37
N TYR A 421 -22.47 -5.06 -27.27
CA TYR A 421 -22.39 -5.61 -25.91
C TYR A 421 -23.79 -6.02 -25.44
N GLU A 422 -24.06 -7.32 -25.41
CA GLU A 422 -25.34 -7.87 -24.97
C GLU A 422 -25.71 -7.51 -23.51
N GLU A 423 -27.00 -7.29 -23.30
CA GLU A 423 -27.75 -6.81 -22.12
C GLU A 423 -27.58 -7.57 -20.78
N TRP A 424 -26.76 -8.62 -20.68
CA TRP A 424 -26.90 -9.63 -19.62
C TRP A 424 -26.30 -9.31 -18.25
N VAL A 425 -25.39 -8.34 -18.11
CA VAL A 425 -24.72 -8.05 -16.82
C VAL A 425 -25.69 -7.44 -15.80
N GLU A 426 -26.75 -6.78 -16.26
CA GLU A 426 -27.75 -6.14 -15.39
C GLU A 426 -28.70 -7.16 -14.74
N ASP A 427 -28.88 -8.36 -15.34
CA ASP A 427 -29.76 -9.40 -14.82
C ASP A 427 -29.14 -10.21 -13.67
N TYR A 428 -27.82 -10.39 -13.66
CA TYR A 428 -27.16 -11.23 -12.65
C TYR A 428 -27.31 -10.69 -11.23
N ASP A 429 -27.27 -9.37 -11.04
CA ASP A 429 -27.43 -8.75 -9.72
C ASP A 429 -28.82 -9.00 -9.14
N GLU A 430 -29.85 -8.89 -9.99
CA GLU A 430 -31.23 -9.18 -9.62
C GLU A 430 -31.43 -10.68 -9.36
N ILE A 431 -30.84 -11.54 -10.18
CA ILE A 431 -30.87 -13.00 -9.97
C ILE A 431 -30.16 -13.34 -8.64
N PHE A 432 -28.97 -12.77 -8.37
CA PHE A 432 -28.26 -12.98 -7.11
C PHE A 432 -29.13 -12.59 -5.90
N TYR A 433 -29.70 -11.39 -5.95
CA TYR A 433 -30.60 -10.91 -4.91
C TYR A 433 -31.81 -11.83 -4.74
N ARG A 434 -32.54 -12.14 -5.82
CA ARG A 434 -33.74 -13.00 -5.81
C ARG A 434 -33.43 -14.40 -5.29
N THR A 435 -32.27 -14.96 -5.62
CA THR A 435 -31.82 -16.25 -5.07
C THR A 435 -31.56 -16.15 -3.56
N LEU A 436 -30.94 -15.07 -3.08
CA LEU A 436 -30.62 -14.89 -1.66
C LEU A 436 -31.86 -14.62 -0.78
N VAL A 437 -32.92 -14.01 -1.33
CA VAL A 437 -34.14 -13.68 -0.58
C VAL A 437 -35.24 -14.74 -0.67
N THR A 438 -34.99 -15.85 -1.37
CA THR A 438 -35.94 -16.97 -1.50
C THR A 438 -35.61 -18.15 -0.58
N THR A 439 -34.68 -17.99 0.37
CA THR A 439 -34.42 -19.03 1.37
C THR A 439 -35.62 -19.21 2.29
N SER A 440 -35.73 -20.37 2.94
CA SER A 440 -36.78 -20.66 3.92
C SER A 440 -36.68 -19.84 5.22
N ASN A 441 -35.62 -19.03 5.39
CA ASN A 441 -35.40 -18.22 6.58
C ASN A 441 -35.67 -16.73 6.30
N GLU A 442 -36.86 -16.26 6.65
CA GLU A 442 -37.26 -14.85 6.46
C GLU A 442 -36.33 -13.84 7.15
N ASN A 443 -35.81 -14.17 8.33
CA ASN A 443 -34.91 -13.26 9.06
C ASN A 443 -33.56 -13.12 8.36
N PHE A 444 -33.10 -14.17 7.68
CA PHE A 444 -31.91 -14.12 6.83
C PHE A 444 -32.21 -13.33 5.55
N ASN A 445 -33.35 -13.55 4.91
CA ASN A 445 -33.74 -12.85 3.69
C ASN A 445 -33.78 -11.33 3.90
N LYS A 446 -34.27 -10.87 5.07
CA LYS A 446 -34.32 -9.44 5.45
C LYS A 446 -32.95 -8.76 5.55
N LEU A 447 -31.86 -9.53 5.57
CA LEU A 447 -30.50 -8.99 5.58
C LEU A 447 -30.06 -8.48 4.21
N PHE A 448 -30.75 -8.86 3.12
CA PHE A 448 -30.42 -8.44 1.77
C PHE A 448 -31.48 -7.45 1.29
N ARG A 449 -31.05 -6.37 0.65
CA ARG A 449 -31.92 -5.41 -0.04
C ARG A 449 -31.37 -5.11 -1.41
N ILE A 450 -32.27 -4.76 -2.33
CA ILE A 450 -31.92 -4.17 -3.62
C ILE A 450 -32.30 -2.69 -3.60
N ASN A 451 -31.40 -1.85 -4.09
CA ASN A 451 -31.61 -0.42 -4.20
C ASN A 451 -31.60 -0.06 -5.68
N TYR A 452 -32.78 -0.02 -6.28
CA TYR A 452 -32.92 0.58 -7.60
C TYR A 452 -32.70 2.08 -7.41
N GLY A 453 -31.60 2.62 -7.93
CA GLY A 453 -31.36 4.06 -7.94
C GLY A 453 -32.51 4.76 -8.67
N ILE A 454 -33.53 5.18 -7.94
CA ILE A 454 -34.55 6.09 -8.44
C ILE A 454 -33.87 7.46 -8.41
N ASN A 455 -33.56 8.00 -9.58
CA ASN A 455 -33.35 9.44 -9.74
C ASN A 455 -34.66 10.10 -9.31
N ILE A 456 -34.70 10.70 -8.11
CA ILE A 456 -35.90 11.37 -7.58
C ILE A 456 -36.11 12.75 -8.24
N ASP A 457 -35.26 13.15 -9.20
CA ASP A 457 -35.42 14.42 -9.95
C ASP A 457 -36.30 14.31 -11.22
N SER A 458 -37.09 13.24 -11.38
CA SER A 458 -38.00 13.10 -12.53
C SER A 458 -39.37 12.52 -12.19
N ILE A 459 -40.07 13.10 -11.20
CA ILE A 459 -41.53 13.03 -11.10
C ILE A 459 -42.09 14.43 -10.86
#